data_AF-A0A2A5GL92-F1
#
_entry.id   AF-A0A2A5GL92-F1
#
_cell.length_a   1.000
_cell.length_b   1.000
_cell.length_c   1.000
_cell.angle_alpha   90.00
_cell.angle_beta   90.00
_cell.angle_gamma   90.00
#
_symmetry.space_group_name_H-M   'P 1'
#
loop_
_entity.id
_entity.type
_entity.pdbx_description
1 polymer ?
#
loop_
_entity_poly.entity_id
_entity_poly.type
_entity_poly.pdbx_seq_one_letter_code
_entity_poly.pdbx_strand_id
1 'polypeptide(L)'
;MTKKKIKDQPYLNLLIPKGSTAGREDLAVQRARINKIDFVAAQKIFVPFSTNMEQRKVALELRVTGKHIVCGYPGQVPDFKKLQCSLHLTEVQGKFLVMSISDQGS
;
A
#
# COMPACT_ATOMS: atom_id res chain seq x y z
N MET A 1 -37.54 -32.97 -16.71
CA MET A 1 -36.82 -31.67 -16.78
C MET A 1 -35.48 -31.87 -17.46
N THR A 2 -35.31 -31.30 -18.65
CA THR A 2 -34.17 -31.48 -19.55
C THR A 2 -32.98 -30.62 -19.13
N LYS A 3 -31.82 -31.23 -18.86
CA LYS A 3 -30.56 -30.54 -18.58
C LYS A 3 -30.07 -29.87 -19.86
N LYS A 4 -30.18 -28.54 -19.97
CA LYS A 4 -29.54 -27.76 -21.05
C LYS A 4 -28.02 -27.90 -20.93
N LYS A 5 -27.40 -28.58 -21.90
CA LYS A 5 -25.94 -28.56 -22.08
C LYS A 5 -25.54 -27.13 -22.43
N ILE A 6 -24.76 -26.50 -21.57
CA ILE A 6 -24.10 -25.23 -21.88
C ILE A 6 -23.12 -25.57 -23.01
N LYS A 7 -23.40 -25.05 -24.21
CA LYS A 7 -22.48 -25.15 -25.36
C LYS A 7 -21.15 -24.53 -24.92
N ASP A 8 -20.06 -25.28 -25.11
CA ASP A 8 -18.71 -24.77 -25.03
C ASP A 8 -18.64 -23.45 -25.79
N GLN A 9 -18.51 -22.35 -25.04
CA GLN A 9 -18.02 -21.12 -25.63
C GLN A 9 -16.60 -21.45 -26.07
N PRO A 10 -16.22 -21.21 -27.35
CA PRO A 10 -14.82 -21.29 -27.69
C PRO A 10 -14.15 -20.22 -26.84
N TYR A 11 -13.37 -20.65 -25.85
CA TYR A 11 -12.40 -19.79 -25.20
C TYR A 11 -11.42 -19.36 -26.28
N LEU A 12 -11.79 -18.31 -27.00
CA LEU A 12 -10.92 -17.45 -27.77
C LEU A 12 -10.07 -16.61 -26.81
N ASN A 13 -9.64 -17.21 -25.68
CA ASN A 13 -8.48 -16.75 -24.95
C ASN A 13 -7.32 -17.02 -25.88
N LEU A 14 -7.09 -16.02 -26.72
CA LEU A 14 -6.02 -15.89 -27.67
C LEU A 14 -4.80 -16.65 -27.13
N LEU A 15 -4.41 -17.71 -27.85
CA LEU A 15 -3.08 -18.29 -27.76
C LEU A 15 -2.10 -17.22 -28.23
N ILE A 16 -1.90 -16.17 -27.43
CA ILE A 16 -0.86 -15.18 -27.66
C ILE A 16 0.44 -15.95 -27.44
N PRO A 17 1.27 -16.14 -28.48
CA PRO A 17 2.48 -16.91 -28.34
C PRO A 17 3.36 -16.24 -27.29
N LYS A 18 3.89 -17.04 -26.35
CA LYS A 18 4.72 -16.57 -25.24
C LYS A 18 5.88 -15.75 -25.81
N GLY A 19 5.89 -14.44 -25.53
CA GLY A 19 6.91 -13.51 -26.04
C GLY A 19 6.58 -12.77 -27.33
N SER A 20 5.35 -12.82 -27.85
CA SER A 20 4.85 -11.92 -28.90
C SER A 20 4.88 -10.46 -28.43
N THR A 21 4.85 -9.49 -29.36
CA THR A 21 4.82 -8.05 -29.04
C THR A 21 3.63 -7.70 -28.14
N ALA A 22 2.43 -8.17 -28.48
CA ALA A 22 1.22 -8.00 -27.67
C ALA A 22 1.33 -8.67 -26.29
N GLY A 23 1.96 -9.84 -26.19
CA GLY A 23 2.20 -10.52 -24.90
C GLY A 23 3.27 -9.84 -24.03
N ARG A 24 4.27 -9.18 -24.64
CA ARG A 24 5.28 -8.39 -23.93
C ARG A 24 4.70 -7.09 -23.39
N GLU A 25 3.85 -6.42 -24.17
CA GLU A 25 3.15 -5.20 -23.77
C GLU A 25 2.19 -5.47 -22.59
N ASP A 26 1.41 -6.55 -22.64
CA ASP A 26 0.53 -6.94 -21.52
C ASP A 26 1.32 -7.26 -20.25
N LEU A 27 2.45 -7.99 -20.36
CA LEU A 27 3.34 -8.23 -19.23
C LEU A 27 3.97 -6.93 -18.69
N ALA A 28 4.31 -5.97 -19.54
CA ALA A 28 4.83 -4.68 -19.12
C ALA A 28 3.78 -3.87 -18.34
N VAL A 29 2.53 -3.86 -18.80
CA VAL A 29 1.39 -3.23 -18.12
C VAL A 29 1.12 -3.91 -16.77
N GLN A 30 1.13 -5.24 -16.72
CA GLN A 30 0.97 -6.00 -15.48
C GLN A 30 2.08 -5.72 -14.49
N ARG A 31 3.35 -5.71 -14.93
CA ARG A 31 4.50 -5.35 -14.09
C ARG A 31 4.42 -3.92 -13.58
N ALA A 32 4.05 -2.97 -14.43
CA ALA A 32 3.86 -1.57 -14.01
C ALA A 32 2.76 -1.45 -12.93
N ARG A 33 1.67 -2.21 -13.06
CA ARG A 33 0.60 -2.28 -12.06
C ARG A 33 1.11 -2.88 -10.73
N ILE A 34 1.83 -4.00 -10.78
CA ILE A 34 2.42 -4.64 -9.59
C ILE A 34 3.40 -3.68 -8.90
N ASN A 35 4.34 -3.11 -9.65
CA ASN A 35 5.32 -2.15 -9.13
C ASN A 35 4.64 -0.93 -8.49
N LYS A 36 3.51 -0.47 -9.03
CA LYS A 36 2.75 0.63 -8.43
C LYS A 36 2.12 0.24 -7.10
N ILE A 37 1.61 -0.98 -6.98
CA ILE A 37 1.07 -1.52 -5.72
C ILE A 37 2.20 -1.67 -4.70
N ASP A 38 3.33 -2.25 -5.10
CA ASP A 38 4.49 -2.43 -4.24
C ASP A 38 5.06 -1.10 -3.76
N PHE A 39 5.08 -0.07 -4.63
CA PHE A 39 5.50 1.27 -4.25
C PHE A 39 4.62 1.88 -3.16
N VAL A 40 3.29 1.72 -3.25
CA VAL A 40 2.36 2.20 -2.23
C VAL A 40 2.52 1.40 -0.93
N ALA A 41 2.72 0.08 -1.02
CA ALA A 41 2.95 -0.78 0.14
C ALA A 41 4.30 -0.49 0.84
N ALA A 42 5.32 -0.10 0.08
CA ALA A 42 6.66 0.21 0.58
C ALA A 42 6.76 1.58 1.30
N GLN A 43 5.71 2.39 1.28
CA GLN A 43 5.71 3.68 1.97
C GLN A 43 5.84 3.49 3.48
N LYS A 44 6.92 4.05 4.06
CA LYS A 44 7.15 4.02 5.49
C LYS A 44 6.31 5.07 6.21
N ILE A 45 5.63 4.65 7.27
CA ILE A 45 4.83 5.49 8.16
C ILE A 45 5.64 5.74 9.43
N PHE A 46 5.91 7.01 9.73
CA PHE A 46 6.48 7.39 11.02
C PHE A 46 5.38 7.45 12.09
N VAL A 47 5.59 6.78 13.21
CA VAL A 47 4.69 6.84 14.37
C VAL A 47 5.45 7.47 15.53
N PRO A 48 5.07 8.67 16.01
CA PRO A 48 5.75 9.28 17.14
C PRO A 48 5.56 8.43 18.40
N PHE A 49 6.54 8.49 19.31
CA PHE A 49 6.40 7.85 20.61
C PHE A 49 5.24 8.49 21.38
N SER A 50 4.36 7.66 21.94
CA SER A 50 3.27 8.13 22.79
C SER A 50 2.91 7.10 23.85
N THR A 51 2.46 7.62 25.00
CA THR A 51 1.87 6.85 26.09
C THR A 51 0.37 6.64 25.90
N ASN A 52 -0.26 7.31 24.93
CA ASN A 52 -1.67 7.13 24.63
C ASN A 52 -1.93 5.71 24.09
N MET A 53 -2.85 5.00 24.75
CA MET A 53 -3.24 3.64 24.38
C MET A 53 -3.95 3.58 23.02
N GLU A 54 -4.66 4.63 22.63
CA GLU A 54 -5.36 4.69 21.34
C GLU A 54 -4.38 4.75 20.17
N GLN A 55 -3.34 5.59 20.30
CA GLN A 55 -2.27 5.65 19.30
C GLN A 55 -1.56 4.30 19.16
N ARG A 56 -1.33 3.60 20.27
CA ARG A 56 -0.72 2.27 20.27
C ARG A 56 -1.59 1.23 19.56
N LYS A 57 -2.91 1.27 19.75
CA LYS A 57 -3.84 0.40 19.01
C LYS A 57 -3.75 0.64 17.51
N VAL A 58 -3.80 1.91 17.08
CA VAL A 58 -3.69 2.26 15.65
C VAL A 58 -2.33 1.84 15.07
N ALA A 59 -1.24 2.04 15.81
CA ALA A 59 0.08 1.58 15.38
C ALA A 59 0.17 0.05 15.23
N LEU A 60 -0.48 -0.70 16.12
CA LEU A 60 -0.56 -2.16 16.03
C LEU A 60 -1.40 -2.59 14.82
N GLU A 61 -2.55 -1.97 14.57
CA GLU A 61 -3.39 -2.24 13.41
C GLU A 61 -2.65 -2.00 12.10
N LEU A 62 -1.91 -0.89 12.00
CA LEU A 62 -1.06 -0.59 10.86
C LEU A 62 0.02 -1.67 10.64
N ARG A 63 0.52 -2.29 11.72
CA ARG A 63 1.54 -3.33 11.65
C ARG A 63 0.94 -4.67 11.21
N VAL A 64 -0.25 -5.00 11.70
CA VAL A 64 -1.01 -6.21 11.32
C VAL A 64 -1.41 -6.16 9.85
N THR A 65 -1.75 -4.97 9.34
CA THR A 65 -2.07 -4.77 7.91
C THR A 65 -0.86 -4.85 6.98
N GLY A 66 0.35 -5.07 7.51
CA GLY A 66 1.58 -5.25 6.73
C GLY A 66 2.21 -3.94 6.26
N LYS A 67 1.81 -2.78 6.81
CA LYS A 67 2.45 -1.51 6.47
C LYS A 67 3.80 -1.38 7.19
N HIS A 68 4.76 -0.74 6.52
CA HIS A 68 6.06 -0.44 7.12
C HIS A 68 5.96 0.73 8.08
N ILE A 69 6.21 0.47 9.36
CA ILE A 69 6.12 1.47 10.43
C ILE A 69 7.50 1.70 11.04
N VAL A 70 7.83 2.96 11.28
CA VAL A 70 9.00 3.40 12.02
C VAL A 70 8.52 4.08 13.30
N CYS A 71 8.74 3.44 14.44
CA CYS A 71 8.42 4.03 15.74
C CYS A 71 9.51 5.02 16.16
N GLY A 72 9.09 6.22 16.58
CA GLY A 72 9.97 7.20 17.18
C GLY A 72 10.32 6.86 18.64
N TYR A 73 11.35 7.54 19.14
CA TYR A 73 11.76 7.51 20.54
C TYR A 73 11.12 8.66 21.34
N PRO A 74 11.04 8.55 22.68
CA PRO A 74 10.57 9.64 23.52
C PRO A 74 11.39 10.92 23.29
N GLY A 75 10.72 12.04 23.01
CA GLY A 75 11.39 13.33 22.77
C GLY A 75 12.12 13.43 21.42
N GLN A 76 11.97 12.45 20.52
CA GLN A 76 12.57 12.52 19.20
C GLN A 76 11.87 13.57 18.32
N VAL A 77 12.66 14.48 17.76
CA VAL A 77 12.20 15.34 16.65
C VAL A 77 12.29 14.52 15.35
N PRO A 78 11.17 14.28 14.65
CA PRO A 78 11.17 13.43 13.47
C PRO A 78 11.89 14.10 12.29
N ASP A 79 12.97 13.49 11.83
CA ASP A 79 13.62 13.82 10.56
C ASP A 79 13.10 12.87 9.47
N PHE A 80 11.99 13.24 8.84
CA PHE A 80 11.32 12.41 7.84
C PHE A 80 12.21 12.09 6.63
N LYS A 81 13.17 12.97 6.29
CA LYS A 81 14.13 12.74 5.20
C LYS A 81 15.11 11.63 5.55
N LYS A 82 15.71 11.67 6.75
CA LYS A 82 16.61 10.60 7.20
C LYS A 82 15.88 9.28 7.43
N LEU A 83 14.67 9.34 7.94
CA LEU A 83 13.84 8.16 8.20
C LEU A 83 13.21 7.59 6.92
N GLN A 84 13.33 8.30 5.79
CA GLN A 84 12.69 7.96 4.51
C GLN A 84 11.20 7.66 4.66
N CYS A 85 10.54 8.38 5.56
CA CYS A 85 9.11 8.24 5.83
C CYS A 85 8.36 9.23 4.97
N SER A 86 7.47 8.72 4.13
CA SER A 86 6.59 9.54 3.28
C SER A 86 5.27 9.89 4.00
N LEU A 87 4.94 9.11 5.03
CA LEU A 87 3.73 9.22 5.81
C LEU A 87 4.07 9.37 7.28
N HIS A 88 3.18 9.98 8.05
CA HIS A 88 3.27 10.02 9.50
C HIS A 88 1.90 9.83 10.16
N LEU A 89 1.89 9.30 11.39
CA LEU A 89 0.70 9.24 12.21
C LEU A 89 0.63 10.50 13.07
N THR A 90 -0.44 11.26 12.90
CA THR A 90 -0.69 12.49 13.66
C THR A 90 -2.09 12.46 14.28
N GLU A 91 -2.25 13.14 15.40
CA GLU A 91 -3.54 13.34 16.03
C GLU A 91 -4.21 14.58 15.44
N VAL A 92 -5.42 14.43 14.91
CA VAL A 92 -6.25 15.52 14.38
C VAL A 92 -7.62 15.40 15.02
N GLN A 93 -8.04 16.44 15.75
CA GLN A 93 -9.35 16.48 16.44
C GLN A 93 -9.59 15.26 17.37
N GLY A 94 -8.56 14.79 18.07
CA GLY A 94 -8.65 13.64 18.97
C GLY A 94 -8.68 12.27 18.27
N LYS A 95 -8.39 12.21 16.96
CA LYS A 95 -8.29 10.96 16.19
C LYS A 95 -6.91 10.81 15.58
N PHE A 96 -6.35 9.60 15.62
CA PHE A 96 -5.06 9.29 15.01
C PHE A 96 -5.25 8.96 13.52
N LEU A 97 -4.75 9.83 12.66
CA LEU A 97 -4.83 9.71 11.20
C LEU A 97 -3.42 9.63 10.59
N VAL A 98 -3.29 8.86 9.52
CA VAL A 98 -2.06 8.80 8.72
C VAL A 98 -2.13 9.90 7.66
N MET A 99 -1.18 10.81 7.68
CA MET A 99 -1.07 11.93 6.76
C MET A 99 0.26 11.89 5.99
N SER A 100 0.29 12.54 4.83
CA SER A 100 1.50 12.79 4.06
C SER A 100 2.32 13.92 4.67
N ILE A 101 3.64 13.78 4.67
CA ILE A 101 4.56 14.81 5.18
C ILE A 101 4.51 16.13 4.38
N SER A 102 3.96 16.11 3.16
CA SER A 102 3.80 17.29 2.30
C SER A 102 2.67 18.22 2.76
N ASP A 103 1.73 17.75 3.59
CA ASP A 103 0.59 18.55 4.06
C ASP A 103 0.92 19.42 5.29
N GLN A 104 2.19 19.41 5.75
CA GLN A 104 2.64 20.20 6.90
C GLN A 104 3.49 21.43 6.53
N GLY A 105 3.42 21.89 5.28
CA GLY A 105 4.20 23.04 4.81
C GLY A 105 3.50 23.87 3.74
N SER A 106 2.68 24.83 4.16
CA SER A 106 2.48 26.14 3.54
C SER A 106 2.27 27.17 4.63
#